data_AF-A0A1R4J785-F1
#
_entry.id   AF-A0A1R4J785-F1
#
_cell.length_a   1.000
_cell.length_b   1.000
_cell.length_c   1.000
_cell.angle_alpha   90.00
_cell.angle_beta   90.00
_cell.angle_gamma   90.00
#
_symmetry.space_group_name_H-M   'P 1'
#
loop_
_entity.id
_entity.type
_entity.pdbx_description
1 polymer ?
#
loop_
_entity_poly.entity_id
_entity_poly.type
_entity_poly.pdbx_seq_one_letter_code
_entity_poly.pdbx_strand_id
1 'polypeptide(L)'
;MHAQLLIYISIIATSGVLNLYLFAYVFRKRHLYKSISTYFLAYVFAIIIYCFGSVFSLMSTDIIELKFWTAIMYLGLPFASPLGLMFISKYLAIKLKRIHIIYMLAIPTISSLLVATNDWHHLYYRRFEIDPLLGAPYFFQEIGIWYLVQGILTFGTMLAAFILLISHYKEMSK
;
A
#
# COMPACT_ATOMS: atom_id res chain seq x y z
N MET A 1 -21.44 -8.64 14.32
CA MET A 1 -20.67 -8.15 13.15
C MET A 1 -20.40 -6.64 13.17
N HIS A 2 -21.39 -5.78 13.42
CA HIS A 2 -21.17 -4.32 13.42
C HIS A 2 -20.06 -3.82 14.36
N ALA A 3 -19.97 -4.33 15.58
CA ALA A 3 -18.91 -3.93 16.52
C ALA A 3 -17.50 -4.27 16.01
N GLN A 4 -17.30 -5.44 15.40
CA GLN A 4 -16.01 -5.85 14.83
C GLN A 4 -15.62 -4.95 13.66
N LEU A 5 -16.57 -4.66 12.76
CA LEU A 5 -16.36 -3.74 11.63
C LEU A 5 -15.92 -2.35 12.12
N LEU A 6 -16.60 -1.80 13.12
CA LEU A 6 -16.26 -0.51 13.71
C LEU A 6 -14.87 -0.51 14.36
N ILE A 7 -14.46 -1.62 14.99
CA ILE A 7 -13.11 -1.78 15.53
C ILE A 7 -12.07 -1.72 14.40
N TYR A 8 -12.28 -2.46 13.31
CA TYR A 8 -11.36 -2.42 12.15
C TYR A 8 -11.25 -1.02 11.55
N ILE A 9 -12.39 -0.36 11.30
CA ILE A 9 -12.43 1.01 10.78
C ILE A 9 -11.66 1.96 11.71
N SER A 10 -11.88 1.87 13.02
CA SER A 10 -11.24 2.74 14.00
C SER A 10 -9.72 2.56 14.05
N ILE A 11 -9.23 1.31 13.97
CA ILE A 11 -7.79 1.01 13.94
C ILE A 11 -7.15 1.56 12.67
N ILE A 12 -7.76 1.33 11.50
CA ILE A 12 -7.23 1.79 10.22
C ILE A 12 -7.25 3.32 10.15
N ALA A 13 -8.34 3.96 10.60
CA ALA A 13 -8.46 5.41 10.66
C ALA A 13 -7.39 6.03 11.57
N THR A 14 -7.18 5.44 12.76
CA THR A 14 -6.13 5.88 13.68
C THR A 14 -4.74 5.76 13.05
N SER A 15 -4.46 4.64 12.37
CA SER A 15 -3.21 4.46 11.62
C SER A 15 -3.05 5.51 10.52
N GLY A 16 -4.11 5.82 9.78
CA GLY A 16 -4.12 6.87 8.75
C GLY A 16 -3.79 8.26 9.32
N VAL A 17 -4.39 8.63 10.45
CA VAL A 17 -4.12 9.90 11.15
C VAL A 17 -2.69 9.97 11.67
N LEU A 18 -2.17 8.88 12.26
CA LEU A 18 -0.77 8.82 12.73
C LEU A 18 0.21 8.95 11.56
N ASN A 19 -0.05 8.29 10.43
CA ASN A 19 0.78 8.42 9.24
C ASN A 19 0.70 9.83 8.65
N LEU A 20 -0.48 10.47 8.66
CA LEU A 20 -0.64 11.86 8.24
C LEU A 20 0.16 12.82 9.12
N TYR A 21 0.15 12.60 10.44
CA TYR A 21 0.97 13.36 11.38
C TYR A 21 2.47 13.16 11.10
N LEU A 22 2.94 11.92 10.92
CA LEU A 22 4.33 11.62 10.58
C LEU A 22 4.75 12.28 9.26
N PHE A 23 3.88 12.22 8.25
CA PHE A 23 4.11 12.86 6.97
C PHE A 23 4.28 14.38 7.14
N ALA A 24 3.34 15.05 7.80
CA ALA A 24 3.41 16.50 8.03
C ALA A 24 4.66 16.90 8.84
N TYR A 25 4.98 16.12 9.88
CA TYR A 25 6.15 16.36 10.73
C TYR A 25 7.46 16.26 9.94
N VAL A 26 7.67 15.17 9.19
CA VAL A 26 8.88 14.98 8.39
C VAL A 26 8.93 15.96 7.23
N PHE A 27 7.79 16.26 6.60
CA PHE A 27 7.70 17.24 5.52
C PHE A 27 8.16 18.62 5.96
N ARG A 28 7.76 19.07 7.17
CA ARG A 28 8.22 20.34 7.75
C ARG A 28 9.72 20.35 8.02
N LYS A 29 10.29 19.21 8.40
CA LYS A 29 11.72 19.06 8.72
C LYS A 29 12.57 18.53 7.56
N ARG A 30 12.03 18.41 6.35
CA ARG A 30 12.69 17.75 5.21
C ARG A 30 14.07 18.32 4.86
N HIS A 31 14.27 19.61 5.09
CA HIS A 31 15.56 20.29 4.87
C HIS A 31 16.71 19.72 5.72
N LEU A 32 16.41 19.13 6.88
CA LEU A 32 17.40 18.53 7.77
C LEU A 32 17.88 17.14 7.29
N TYR A 33 17.07 16.45 6.49
CA TYR A 33 17.24 15.02 6.19
C TYR A 33 17.57 14.74 4.71
N LYS A 34 17.92 15.75 3.91
CA LYS A 34 18.33 15.59 2.50
C LYS A 34 17.39 14.66 1.71
N SER A 35 17.94 13.80 0.85
CA SER A 35 17.20 12.91 -0.05
C SER A 35 16.50 11.73 0.64
N ILE A 36 16.84 11.37 1.89
CA ILE A 36 16.16 10.25 2.56
C ILE A 36 14.71 10.61 2.94
N SER A 37 14.46 11.89 3.25
CA SER A 37 13.12 12.38 3.56
C SER A 37 12.15 12.15 2.40
N THR A 38 12.60 12.29 1.15
CA THR A 38 11.76 12.07 -0.03
C THR A 38 11.24 10.64 -0.11
N TYR A 39 12.09 9.64 0.14
CA TYR A 39 11.68 8.23 0.10
C TYR A 39 10.74 7.88 1.25
N PHE A 40 11.03 8.40 2.46
CA PHE A 40 10.16 8.21 3.61
C PHE A 40 8.77 8.84 3.38
N LEU A 41 8.73 10.07 2.88
CA LEU A 41 7.48 10.77 2.60
C LEU A 41 6.66 10.06 1.54
N ALA A 42 7.28 9.57 0.46
CA ALA A 42 6.59 8.77 -0.56
C ALA A 42 6.01 7.48 0.04
N TYR A 43 6.80 6.77 0.85
CA TYR A 43 6.35 5.55 1.54
C TYR A 43 5.15 5.81 2.45
N VAL A 44 5.24 6.80 3.34
CA VAL A 44 4.15 7.15 4.26
C VAL A 44 2.93 7.66 3.51
N PHE A 45 3.10 8.41 2.43
CA PHE A 45 1.98 8.87 1.60
C PHE A 45 1.20 7.72 0.97
N ALA A 46 1.89 6.68 0.48
CA ALA A 46 1.23 5.47 -0.01
C ALA A 46 0.40 4.77 1.09
N ILE A 47 0.91 4.72 2.32
CA ILE A 47 0.16 4.18 3.47
C ILE A 47 -1.06 5.04 3.79
N ILE A 48 -0.95 6.37 3.75
CA ILE A 48 -2.07 7.30 3.97
C ILE A 48 -3.20 7.02 2.98
N ILE A 49 -2.87 6.94 1.67
CA ILE A 49 -3.85 6.62 0.62
C ILE A 49 -4.52 5.28 0.89
N TYR A 50 -3.72 4.26 1.22
CA TYR A 50 -4.22 2.94 1.58
C TYR A 50 -5.21 3.01 2.76
N CYS A 51 -4.81 3.61 3.89
CA CYS A 51 -5.64 3.68 5.09
C CYS A 51 -6.98 4.39 4.84
N PHE A 52 -6.97 5.56 4.21
CA PHE A 52 -8.21 6.29 3.95
C PHE A 52 -9.08 5.59 2.89
N GLY A 53 -8.47 5.06 1.82
CA GLY A 53 -9.20 4.26 0.84
C GLY A 53 -9.86 3.02 1.46
N SER A 54 -9.17 2.33 2.38
CA SER A 54 -9.73 1.21 3.12
C SER A 54 -10.87 1.62 4.05
N VAL A 55 -10.75 2.74 4.78
CA VAL A 55 -11.81 3.24 5.66
C VAL A 55 -13.08 3.51 4.86
N PHE A 56 -12.99 4.25 3.75
CA PHE A 56 -14.17 4.57 2.95
C PHE A 56 -14.73 3.35 2.22
N SER A 57 -13.88 2.42 1.78
CA SER A 57 -14.33 1.12 1.23
C SER A 57 -15.14 0.34 2.26
N LEU A 58 -14.67 0.26 3.52
CA LEU A 58 -15.40 -0.39 4.61
C LEU A 58 -16.65 0.35 5.09
N MET A 59 -16.85 1.60 4.66
CA MET A 59 -18.06 2.38 4.92
C MET A 59 -19.02 2.41 3.72
N SER A 60 -18.62 1.85 2.57
CA SER A 60 -19.40 1.87 1.35
C SER A 60 -20.66 1.03 1.49
N THR A 61 -21.77 1.52 0.94
CA THR A 61 -23.08 0.85 1.04
C THR A 61 -23.53 0.19 -0.24
N ASP A 62 -22.89 0.52 -1.36
CA ASP A 62 -23.15 -0.05 -2.68
C ASP A 62 -21.85 -0.44 -3.41
N ILE A 63 -22.01 -1.19 -4.49
CA ILE A 63 -20.91 -1.75 -5.26
C ILE A 63 -20.10 -0.68 -6.01
N ILE A 64 -20.72 0.44 -6.37
CA ILE A 64 -20.07 1.52 -7.12
C ILE A 64 -19.12 2.25 -6.19
N GLU A 65 -19.59 2.64 -4.99
CA GLU A 65 -18.74 3.22 -3.93
C GLU A 65 -17.60 2.28 -3.57
N LEU A 66 -17.90 0.99 -3.37
CA LEU A 66 -16.90 -0.01 -2.99
C LEU A 66 -15.79 -0.14 -4.05
N LYS A 67 -16.16 -0.24 -5.34
CA LYS A 67 -15.20 -0.30 -6.44
C LYS A 67 -14.37 0.98 -6.54
N PHE A 68 -15.00 2.14 -6.39
CA PHE A 68 -14.32 3.43 -6.43
C PHE A 68 -13.28 3.56 -5.32
N TRP A 69 -13.65 3.30 -4.07
CA TRP A 69 -12.73 3.37 -2.93
C TRP A 69 -11.67 2.28 -2.97
N THR A 70 -11.98 1.11 -3.53
CA THR A 70 -10.99 0.07 -3.82
C THR A 70 -9.95 0.59 -4.82
N ALA A 71 -10.36 1.23 -5.91
CA ALA A 71 -9.43 1.81 -6.87
C ALA A 71 -8.52 2.87 -6.21
N ILE A 72 -9.07 3.75 -5.35
CA ILE A 72 -8.28 4.73 -4.59
C ILE A 72 -7.31 4.04 -3.61
N MET A 73 -7.77 3.06 -2.85
CA MET A 73 -6.95 2.27 -1.93
C MET A 73 -5.75 1.65 -2.67
N TYR A 74 -5.98 1.17 -3.89
CA TYR A 74 -4.96 0.59 -4.76
C TYR A 74 -3.97 1.59 -5.34
N LEU A 75 -4.18 2.91 -5.23
CA LEU A 75 -3.13 3.89 -5.54
C LEU A 75 -2.04 3.94 -4.46
N GLY A 76 -2.30 3.41 -3.26
CA GLY A 76 -1.36 3.36 -2.15
C GLY A 76 -0.84 1.95 -1.85
N LEU A 77 -1.76 1.00 -1.71
CA LEU A 77 -1.49 -0.38 -1.27
C LEU A 77 -0.32 -1.07 -2.00
N PRO A 78 -0.30 -1.18 -3.34
CA PRO A 78 0.74 -1.93 -4.06
C PRO A 78 2.10 -1.21 -4.05
N PHE A 79 2.14 0.08 -3.75
CA PHE A 79 3.37 0.88 -3.71
C PHE A 79 4.05 0.86 -2.34
N ALA A 80 3.29 0.62 -1.26
CA ALA A 80 3.80 0.73 0.11
C ALA A 80 5.06 -0.13 0.34
N SER A 81 5.02 -1.42 0.00
CA SER A 81 6.17 -2.31 0.23
C SER A 81 7.41 -1.95 -0.62
N PRO A 82 7.29 -1.75 -1.96
CA PRO A 82 8.43 -1.31 -2.77
C PRO A 82 9.04 0.03 -2.31
N LEU A 83 8.21 1.01 -1.96
CA LEU A 83 8.70 2.29 -1.43
C LEU A 83 9.38 2.14 -0.06
N GLY A 84 8.90 1.22 0.79
CA GLY A 84 9.54 0.86 2.04
C GLY A 84 10.95 0.29 1.84
N LEU A 85 11.11 -0.63 0.88
CA LEU A 85 12.43 -1.14 0.50
C LEU A 85 13.36 -0.04 -0.03
N MET A 86 12.84 0.88 -0.86
CA MET A 86 13.63 2.01 -1.36
C MET A 86 14.06 2.95 -0.23
N PHE A 87 13.18 3.21 0.74
CA PHE A 87 13.50 3.97 1.95
C PHE A 87 14.59 3.28 2.78
N ILE A 88 14.45 2.00 3.09
CA ILE A 88 15.45 1.23 3.86
C ILE A 88 16.80 1.16 3.13
N SER A 89 16.78 0.93 1.82
CA SER A 89 18.00 0.93 1.00
C SER A 89 18.71 2.28 1.09
N LYS A 90 17.94 3.38 1.04
CA LYS A 90 18.49 4.72 1.19
C LYS A 90 19.02 4.99 2.60
N TYR A 91 18.35 4.49 3.63
CA TYR A 91 18.76 4.56 5.03
C TYR A 91 20.10 3.89 5.28
N LEU A 92 20.30 2.70 4.71
CA LEU A 92 21.54 1.93 4.79
C LEU A 92 22.60 2.36 3.76
N ALA A 93 22.39 3.46 3.04
CA ALA A 93 23.25 3.93 1.95
C ALA A 93 23.52 2.91 0.83
N ILE A 94 22.65 1.91 0.67
CA ILE A 94 22.71 0.89 -0.38
C ILE A 94 22.17 1.47 -1.69
N LYS A 95 22.98 1.38 -2.76
CA LYS A 95 22.59 1.87 -4.08
C LYS A 95 21.78 0.82 -4.84
N LEU A 96 20.49 1.09 -5.03
CA LEU A 96 19.64 0.31 -5.93
C LEU A 96 19.94 0.67 -7.40
N LYS A 97 20.01 -0.35 -8.27
CA LYS A 97 20.12 -0.12 -9.71
C LYS A 97 18.85 0.57 -10.23
N ARG A 98 19.01 1.53 -11.14
CA ARG A 98 17.89 2.29 -11.74
C ARG A 98 16.81 1.37 -12.33
N ILE A 99 17.24 0.26 -12.95
CA ILE A 99 16.33 -0.73 -13.52
C ILE A 99 15.42 -1.39 -12.47
N HIS A 100 15.94 -1.71 -11.28
CA HIS A 100 15.14 -2.29 -10.20
C HIS A 100 14.10 -1.29 -9.68
N ILE A 101 14.47 -0.02 -9.55
CA ILE A 101 13.54 1.05 -9.14
C ILE A 101 12.40 1.18 -10.16
N ILE A 102 12.71 1.13 -11.46
CA ILE A 102 11.70 1.19 -12.52
C ILE A 102 10.72 0.02 -12.38
N TYR A 103 11.20 -1.22 -12.25
CA TYR A 103 10.31 -2.38 -12.06
C TYR A 103 9.46 -2.29 -10.79
N MET A 104 10.08 -1.87 -9.68
CA MET A 104 9.43 -1.70 -8.38
C MET A 104 8.29 -0.67 -8.39
N LEU A 105 8.32 0.31 -9.31
CA LEU A 105 7.27 1.31 -9.46
C LEU A 105 6.31 1.01 -10.62
N ALA A 106 6.80 0.38 -11.70
CA ALA A 106 5.99 0.05 -12.86
C ALA A 106 4.93 -1.01 -12.54
N ILE A 107 5.30 -2.09 -11.82
CA ILE A 107 4.37 -3.16 -11.49
C ILE A 107 3.20 -2.64 -10.61
N PRO A 108 3.42 -1.89 -9.50
CA PRO A 108 2.33 -1.28 -8.74
C PRO A 108 1.47 -0.31 -9.55
N THR A 109 2.07 0.45 -10.47
CA THR A 109 1.33 1.36 -11.36
C THR A 109 0.38 0.57 -12.26
N ILE A 110 0.87 -0.50 -12.90
CA ILE A 110 0.04 -1.37 -13.74
C ILE A 110 -1.05 -2.03 -12.88
N SER A 111 -0.72 -2.53 -11.70
CA SER A 111 -1.69 -3.12 -10.76
C SER A 111 -2.81 -2.15 -10.41
N SER A 112 -2.48 -0.88 -10.14
CA SER A 112 -3.46 0.15 -9.81
C SER A 112 -4.40 0.44 -10.98
N LEU A 113 -3.86 0.52 -12.19
CA LEU A 113 -4.64 0.70 -13.42
C LEU A 113 -5.56 -0.49 -13.66
N LEU A 114 -5.05 -1.72 -13.53
CA LEU A 114 -5.83 -2.94 -13.73
C LEU A 114 -6.96 -3.07 -12.70
N VAL A 115 -6.77 -2.62 -11.45
CA VAL A 115 -7.87 -2.57 -10.48
C VAL A 115 -8.91 -1.53 -10.89
N ALA A 116 -8.48 -0.34 -11.30
CA ALA A 116 -9.40 0.73 -11.71
C ALA A 116 -10.22 0.36 -12.97
N THR A 117 -9.64 -0.41 -13.91
CA THR A 117 -10.29 -0.86 -15.14
C THR A 117 -10.79 -2.31 -15.08
N ASN A 118 -10.89 -2.90 -13.88
CA ASN A 118 -11.10 -4.33 -13.72
C ASN A 118 -12.38 -4.85 -14.39
N ASP A 119 -13.41 -4.01 -14.46
CA ASP A 119 -14.71 -4.32 -15.09
C ASP A 119 -14.63 -4.63 -16.58
N TRP A 120 -13.53 -4.29 -17.26
CA TRP A 120 -13.37 -4.54 -18.69
C TRP A 120 -12.63 -5.84 -19.01
N HIS A 121 -11.77 -6.32 -18.12
CA HIS A 121 -10.81 -7.38 -18.44
C HIS A 121 -10.70 -8.48 -17.40
N HIS A 122 -11.11 -8.24 -16.15
CA HIS A 122 -11.08 -9.23 -15.06
C HIS A 122 -9.71 -9.87 -14.74
N LEU A 123 -8.61 -9.28 -15.25
CA LEU A 123 -7.23 -9.73 -15.02
C LEU A 123 -6.75 -9.61 -13.57
N TYR A 124 -7.25 -8.60 -12.83
CA TYR A 124 -6.87 -8.37 -11.44
C TYR A 124 -7.79 -9.14 -10.48
N TYR A 125 -9.09 -8.92 -10.60
CA TYR A 125 -10.13 -9.70 -9.93
C TYR A 125 -11.06 -10.31 -10.97
N ARG A 126 -11.23 -11.64 -10.91
CA ARG A 126 -12.16 -12.37 -11.78
C ARG A 126 -13.60 -12.09 -11.44
N ARG A 127 -13.89 -12.00 -10.15
CA ARG A 127 -15.18 -11.59 -9.60
C ARG A 127 -14.96 -10.56 -8.52
N PHE A 128 -15.80 -9.53 -8.53
CA PHE A 128 -15.81 -8.46 -7.55
C PHE A 128 -17.27 -8.04 -7.34
N GLU A 129 -17.91 -8.67 -6.36
CA GLU A 129 -19.33 -8.54 -6.09
C GLU A 129 -19.55 -8.33 -4.60
N ILE A 130 -20.68 -7.72 -4.22
CA ILE A 130 -21.09 -7.66 -2.81
C ILE A 130 -21.32 -9.10 -2.31
N ASP A 131 -20.90 -9.37 -1.08
CA ASP A 131 -21.12 -10.69 -0.47
C ASP A 131 -22.63 -10.99 -0.42
N PRO A 132 -23.10 -12.09 -1.03
CA PRO A 132 -24.51 -12.39 -1.13
C PRO A 132 -25.16 -12.75 0.22
N LEU A 133 -24.37 -13.10 1.24
CA LEU A 133 -24.84 -13.45 2.57
C LEU A 133 -24.71 -12.28 3.55
N LEU A 134 -23.60 -11.54 3.48
CA LEU A 134 -23.26 -10.49 4.44
C LEU A 134 -23.67 -9.08 3.99
N GLY A 135 -23.91 -8.87 2.69
CA GLY A 135 -24.19 -7.55 2.13
C GLY A 135 -22.99 -6.59 2.20
N ALA A 136 -23.17 -5.34 1.76
CA ALA A 136 -22.14 -4.32 1.87
C ALA A 136 -21.78 -4.06 3.36
N PRO A 137 -20.52 -3.77 3.69
CA PRO A 137 -19.35 -3.53 2.83
C PRO A 137 -18.56 -4.81 2.48
N TYR A 138 -19.08 -6.00 2.79
CA TYR A 138 -18.41 -7.26 2.52
C TYR A 138 -18.49 -7.57 1.02
N PHE A 139 -17.41 -8.09 0.47
CA PHE A 139 -17.32 -8.43 -0.94
C PHE A 139 -16.73 -9.82 -1.16
N PHE A 140 -17.21 -10.46 -2.21
CA PHE A 140 -16.64 -11.68 -2.73
C PHE A 140 -15.61 -11.32 -3.81
N GLN A 141 -14.35 -11.70 -3.58
CA GLN A 141 -13.24 -11.47 -4.50
C GLN A 141 -12.63 -12.79 -4.95
N GLU A 142 -12.65 -13.03 -6.26
CA GLU A 142 -11.88 -14.11 -6.87
C GLU A 142 -10.59 -13.54 -7.47
N ILE A 143 -9.43 -14.03 -7.01
CA ILE A 143 -8.12 -13.50 -7.43
C ILE A 143 -7.84 -13.81 -8.91
N GLY A 144 -7.41 -12.79 -9.65
CA GLY A 144 -6.92 -12.92 -11.02
C GLY A 144 -5.43 -13.21 -11.07
N ILE A 145 -4.90 -13.43 -12.28
CA ILE A 145 -3.48 -13.78 -12.46
C ILE A 145 -2.53 -12.64 -12.09
N TRP A 146 -2.95 -11.38 -12.32
CA TRP A 146 -2.12 -10.22 -12.01
C TRP A 146 -2.01 -9.96 -10.51
N TYR A 147 -3.02 -10.38 -9.73
CA TYR A 147 -2.97 -10.33 -8.27
C TYR A 147 -1.75 -11.07 -7.73
N LEU A 148 -1.42 -12.24 -8.32
CA LEU A 148 -0.24 -13.03 -7.92
C LEU A 148 1.07 -12.30 -8.24
N VAL A 149 1.15 -11.63 -9.39
CA VAL A 149 2.33 -10.85 -9.79
C VAL A 149 2.60 -9.72 -8.79
N GLN A 150 1.56 -8.95 -8.44
CA GLN A 150 1.65 -7.93 -7.42
C GLN A 150 2.00 -8.52 -6.05
N GLY A 151 1.41 -9.67 -5.69
CA GLY A 151 1.70 -10.38 -4.45
C GLY A 151 3.17 -10.75 -4.31
N ILE A 152 3.75 -11.37 -5.35
CA ILE A 152 5.17 -11.74 -5.38
C ILE A 152 6.06 -10.52 -5.19
N LEU A 153 5.76 -9.40 -5.86
CA LEU A 153 6.50 -8.16 -5.67
C LEU A 153 6.40 -7.66 -4.23
N THR A 154 5.19 -7.56 -3.68
CA THR A 154 4.94 -7.06 -2.32
C THR A 154 5.72 -7.88 -1.29
N PHE A 155 5.57 -9.22 -1.32
CA PHE A 155 6.25 -10.10 -0.37
C PHE A 155 7.77 -10.14 -0.60
N GLY A 156 8.22 -10.13 -1.85
CA GLY A 156 9.65 -10.10 -2.17
C GLY A 156 10.33 -8.82 -1.68
N THR A 157 9.67 -7.67 -1.84
CA THR A 157 10.19 -6.38 -1.38
C THR A 157 10.13 -6.24 0.15
N MET A 158 9.10 -6.76 0.81
CA MET A 158 9.03 -6.87 2.28
C MET A 158 10.16 -7.75 2.84
N LEU A 159 10.37 -8.93 2.26
CA LEU A 159 11.40 -9.87 2.69
C LEU A 159 12.80 -9.28 2.49
N ALA A 160 13.06 -8.67 1.33
CA ALA A 160 14.33 -7.99 1.07
C ALA A 160 14.59 -6.86 2.07
N ALA A 161 13.58 -6.03 2.36
CA ALA A 161 13.67 -4.96 3.34
C ALA A 161 14.02 -5.49 4.74
N PHE A 162 13.37 -6.58 5.16
CA PHE A 162 13.62 -7.25 6.43
C PHE A 162 15.04 -7.81 6.54
N ILE A 163 15.52 -8.51 5.50
CA ILE A 163 16.89 -9.06 5.44
C ILE A 163 17.93 -7.95 5.50
N LEU A 164 17.71 -6.83 4.79
CA LEU A 164 18.63 -5.69 4.82
C LEU A 164 18.73 -5.07 6.22
N LEU A 165 17.61 -4.90 6.92
CA LEU A 165 17.61 -4.38 8.28
C LEU A 165 18.35 -5.29 9.27
N ILE A 166 18.14 -6.61 9.20
CA ILE A 166 18.81 -7.55 10.10
C ILE A 166 20.31 -7.62 9.83
N SER A 167 20.70 -7.70 8.55
CA SER A 167 22.11 -7.81 8.17
C SER A 167 22.95 -6.61 8.61
N HIS A 168 22.37 -5.42 8.64
CA HIS A 168 23.07 -4.19 9.05
C HIS A 168 22.80 -3.79 10.52
N TYR A 169 21.99 -4.55 11.27
CA TYR A 169 21.67 -4.23 12.66
C TYR A 169 22.91 -4.10 13.57
N LYS A 170 23.91 -4.96 13.37
CA LYS A 170 25.16 -4.94 14.15
C LYS A 170 26.05 -3.73 13.86
N GLU A 171 25.97 -3.18 12.66
CA GLU A 171 26.76 -2.00 12.25
C GLU A 171 26.17 -0.71 12.84
N MET A 172 24.86 -0.70 13.12
CA MET A 172 24.14 0.44 13.70
C MET A 172 24.22 0.52 15.24
N SER A 173 24.71 -0.55 15.89
CA SER A 173 24.83 -0.64 17.36
C SER A 173 26.22 -0.24 17.89
N LYS A 174 27.12 0.23 17.02
CA LYS A 174 28.42 0.81 17.37
C LYS A 174 28.37 2.33 17.27
#